data_AF-A0A9E2BMZ5-F1
#
_entry.id   AF-A0A9E2BMZ5-F1
#
_cell.length_a   1.000
_cell.length_b   1.000
_cell.length_c   1.000
_cell.angle_alpha   90.00
_cell.angle_beta   90.00
_cell.angle_gamma   90.00
#
_symmetry.space_group_name_H-M   'P 1'
#
loop_
_entity.id
_entity.type
_entity.pdbx_description
1 polymer ?
#
loop_
_entity_poly.entity_id
_entity_poly.type
_entity_poly.pdbx_seq_one_letter_code
_entity_poly.pdbx_strand_id
1 'polypeptide(L)'
;MDDRRLKTYLIAAFLILDVFLAAPLLAAWWGSGGGTPGGGSEVNGEEQLKKAGIPFVGQPPGKVPAAMALLTLSYGQVDPSGLVPPGAQALGGAPGTQIFRWSGGQLVTIDPGFVWYRMERSREGCPPGAAQNPRDVAEAFLAAHLPSLAGHLTVDLVAAEGSCRWAVYFHQRFESYPLWGSVGEDLSEKGRPVSGPAKMTVGPEGVESLSLMLLQPQGFAVKPQPILPWWEALLRLAPYLSPDEDILSVTLGYFADIYCPVERFQVPPVWQVKTSAAVYYVNAYSGLLEDARSVSCSTP
;
A
#
# COMPACT_ATOMS: atom_id res chain seq x y z
N MET A 1 -10.08 57.40 -11.81
CA MET A 1 -10.78 56.10 -11.78
C MET A 1 -11.53 56.04 -10.47
N ASP A 2 -12.85 55.85 -10.47
CA ASP A 2 -13.67 55.90 -9.25
C ASP A 2 -13.37 54.71 -8.33
N ASP A 3 -12.76 54.97 -7.16
CA ASP A 3 -12.44 53.97 -6.13
C ASP A 3 -13.68 53.15 -5.70
N ARG A 4 -14.86 53.78 -5.71
CA ARG A 4 -16.13 53.08 -5.46
C ARG A 4 -16.45 52.01 -6.50
N ARG A 5 -16.16 52.25 -7.79
CA ARG A 5 -16.45 51.26 -8.84
C ARG A 5 -15.51 50.06 -8.74
N LEU A 6 -14.24 50.31 -8.42
CA LEU A 6 -13.24 49.24 -8.24
C LEU A 6 -13.63 48.29 -7.10
N LYS A 7 -14.06 48.82 -5.94
CA LYS A 7 -14.52 48.01 -4.80
C LYS A 7 -15.73 47.16 -5.15
N THR A 8 -16.69 47.71 -5.90
CA THR A 8 -17.87 46.96 -6.35
C THR A 8 -17.48 45.80 -7.27
N TYR A 9 -16.56 46.00 -8.22
CA TYR A 9 -16.11 44.92 -9.09
C TYR A 9 -15.38 43.81 -8.34
N LEU A 10 -14.59 44.16 -7.32
CA LEU A 10 -13.85 43.19 -6.52
C LEU A 10 -14.77 42.31 -5.68
N ILE A 11 -15.80 42.91 -5.05
CA ILE A 11 -16.82 42.17 -4.30
C ILE A 11 -17.63 41.25 -5.22
N ALA A 12 -18.03 41.75 -6.40
CA ALA A 12 -18.77 40.96 -7.38
C ALA A 12 -17.96 39.76 -7.90
N ALA A 13 -16.66 39.95 -8.16
CA ALA A 13 -15.77 38.88 -8.60
C ALA A 13 -15.63 37.78 -7.54
N PHE A 14 -15.47 38.15 -6.26
CA PHE A 14 -15.42 37.18 -5.16
C PHE A 14 -16.73 36.40 -5.02
N LEU A 15 -17.88 37.07 -5.08
CA LEU A 15 -19.19 36.40 -4.99
C LEU A 15 -19.42 35.42 -6.15
N ILE A 16 -19.00 35.77 -7.36
CA ILE A 16 -19.09 34.87 -8.51
C ILE A 16 -18.18 33.65 -8.31
N LEU A 17 -16.95 33.86 -7.82
CA LEU A 17 -16.01 32.79 -7.53
C LEU A 17 -16.58 31.84 -6.46
N ASP A 18 -17.13 32.39 -5.37
CA ASP A 18 -17.72 31.62 -4.27
C ASP A 18 -18.91 30.80 -4.75
N VAL A 19 -19.77 31.35 -5.61
CA VAL A 19 -20.90 30.61 -6.21
C VAL A 19 -20.38 29.51 -7.14
N PHE A 20 -19.34 29.77 -7.94
CA PHE A 20 -18.73 28.76 -8.81
C PHE A 20 -18.09 27.62 -8.03
N LEU A 21 -17.49 27.90 -6.87
CA LEU A 21 -16.90 26.88 -5.99
C LEU A 21 -17.96 26.15 -5.16
N ALA A 22 -19.04 26.83 -4.76
CA ALA A 22 -20.13 26.24 -4.00
C ALA A 22 -21.09 25.39 -4.86
N ALA A 23 -21.26 25.71 -6.15
CA ALA A 23 -22.20 25.00 -7.02
C ALA A 23 -21.89 23.49 -7.18
N PRO A 24 -20.63 23.03 -7.37
CA PRO A 24 -20.28 21.61 -7.37
C PRO A 24 -20.56 20.92 -6.04
N LEU A 25 -20.30 21.60 -4.91
CA LEU A 25 -20.56 21.08 -3.57
C LEU A 25 -22.07 20.93 -3.30
N LEU A 26 -22.87 21.92 -3.69
CA LEU A 26 -24.33 21.88 -3.62
C LEU A 26 -24.93 20.83 -4.55
N ALA A 27 -24.39 20.67 -5.76
CA ALA A 27 -24.81 19.63 -6.70
C ALA A 27 -24.48 18.22 -6.17
N ALA A 28 -23.32 18.04 -5.53
CA ALA A 28 -22.98 16.79 -4.85
C ALA A 28 -23.91 16.52 -3.66
N TRP A 29 -24.25 17.56 -2.90
CA TRP A 29 -25.14 17.44 -1.73
C TRP A 29 -26.58 17.07 -2.14
N TRP A 30 -27.15 17.73 -3.15
CA TRP A 30 -28.49 17.41 -3.68
C TRP A 30 -28.51 16.13 -4.53
N GLY A 31 -27.42 15.78 -5.21
CA GLY A 31 -27.28 14.52 -5.93
C GLY A 31 -27.14 13.29 -5.02
N SER A 32 -26.80 13.48 -3.75
CA SER A 32 -26.66 12.38 -2.77
C SER A 32 -27.97 11.99 -2.06
N GLY A 33 -29.08 12.66 -2.36
CA GLY A 33 -30.38 12.41 -1.74
C GLY A 33 -31.12 11.21 -2.35
N GLY A 34 -30.90 10.00 -1.81
CA GLY A 34 -31.94 8.96 -1.78
C GLY A 34 -32.10 8.06 -3.00
N GLY A 35 -31.16 8.06 -3.95
CA GLY A 35 -31.05 6.96 -4.90
C GLY A 35 -30.38 5.77 -4.23
N THR A 36 -31.13 4.70 -3.97
CA THR A 36 -30.55 3.39 -3.62
C THR A 36 -29.41 3.08 -4.60
N PRO A 37 -28.15 2.83 -4.17
CA PRO A 37 -27.00 2.58 -5.06
C PRO A 37 -27.07 1.26 -5.85
N GLY A 38 -28.27 0.78 -6.19
CA GLY A 38 -28.53 -0.61 -6.53
C GLY A 38 -29.11 -0.88 -7.92
N GLY A 39 -29.18 0.07 -8.86
CA GLY A 39 -29.86 -0.26 -10.14
C GLY A 39 -29.67 0.64 -11.36
N GLY A 40 -28.74 1.59 -11.37
CA GLY A 40 -28.66 2.60 -12.44
C GLY A 40 -27.45 2.45 -13.34
N SER A 41 -27.56 1.59 -14.37
CA SER A 41 -26.55 1.31 -15.40
C SER A 41 -25.21 0.82 -14.85
N GLU A 42 -24.91 -0.44 -15.12
CA GLU A 42 -23.54 -0.94 -15.16
C GLU A 42 -22.83 -0.17 -16.28
N VAL A 43 -22.42 1.06 -15.96
CA VAL A 43 -21.67 1.91 -16.85
C VAL A 43 -20.45 1.11 -17.22
N ASN A 44 -20.33 0.79 -18.51
CA ASN A 44 -19.26 -0.05 -19.00
C ASN A 44 -17.93 0.68 -18.79
N GLY A 45 -17.27 0.39 -17.67
CA GLY A 45 -16.03 1.03 -17.26
C GLY A 45 -14.94 0.85 -18.31
N GLU A 46 -14.92 -0.29 -18.99
CA GLU A 46 -14.02 -0.55 -20.12
C GLU A 46 -14.28 0.39 -21.28
N GLU A 47 -15.56 0.69 -21.59
CA GLU A 47 -15.91 1.66 -22.63
C GLU A 47 -15.46 3.07 -22.26
N GLN A 48 -15.55 3.46 -20.99
CA GLN A 48 -15.04 4.75 -20.53
C GLN A 48 -13.53 4.85 -20.66
N LEU A 49 -12.79 3.83 -20.23
CA LEU A 49 -11.34 3.77 -20.36
C LEU A 49 -10.91 3.80 -21.82
N LYS A 50 -11.61 3.05 -22.69
CA LYS A 50 -11.39 3.05 -24.13
C LYS A 50 -11.63 4.43 -24.75
N LYS A 51 -12.70 5.13 -24.36
CA LYS A 51 -12.98 6.51 -24.80
C LYS A 51 -11.90 7.49 -24.35
N ALA A 52 -11.31 7.25 -23.17
CA ALA A 52 -10.20 8.04 -22.64
C ALA A 52 -8.83 7.64 -23.24
N GLY A 53 -8.76 6.60 -24.07
CA GLY A 53 -7.51 6.11 -24.66
C GLY A 53 -6.57 5.44 -23.65
N ILE A 54 -7.10 4.90 -22.54
CA ILE A 54 -6.31 4.25 -21.49
C ILE A 54 -6.26 2.74 -21.77
N PRO A 55 -5.08 2.15 -22.01
CA PRO A 55 -4.94 0.72 -22.23
C PRO A 55 -5.10 -0.05 -20.91
N PHE A 56 -6.19 -0.79 -20.80
CA PHE A 56 -6.41 -1.77 -19.72
C PHE A 56 -6.33 -3.18 -20.29
N VAL A 57 -5.25 -3.89 -19.98
CA VAL A 57 -4.97 -5.25 -20.47
C VAL A 57 -5.43 -6.30 -19.45
N GLY A 58 -5.59 -5.89 -18.20
CA GLY A 58 -6.04 -6.74 -17.11
C GLY A 58 -7.51 -7.17 -17.19
N GLN A 59 -7.88 -8.09 -16.31
CA GLN A 59 -9.28 -8.40 -16.06
C GLN A 59 -9.88 -7.37 -15.09
N PRO A 60 -11.09 -6.86 -15.33
CA PRO A 60 -11.80 -6.05 -14.35
C PRO A 60 -11.88 -6.78 -13.00
N PRO A 61 -11.80 -6.06 -11.87
CA PRO A 61 -12.07 -6.67 -10.59
C PRO A 61 -13.49 -7.22 -10.58
N GLY A 62 -13.71 -8.33 -9.87
CA GLY A 62 -15.03 -8.92 -9.71
C GLY A 62 -16.01 -8.03 -8.94
N LYS A 63 -17.04 -8.62 -8.33
CA LYS A 63 -17.99 -7.85 -7.53
C LYS A 63 -17.30 -7.17 -6.34
N VAL A 64 -17.26 -5.85 -6.36
CA VAL A 64 -16.72 -5.00 -5.30
C VAL A 64 -17.85 -4.33 -4.52
N PRO A 65 -17.65 -4.03 -3.22
CA PRO A 65 -18.64 -3.28 -2.45
C PRO A 65 -18.78 -1.86 -2.97
N ALA A 66 -19.98 -1.28 -2.89
CA ALA A 66 -20.22 0.11 -3.26
C ALA A 66 -19.69 1.12 -2.21
N ALA A 67 -19.41 0.64 -1.00
CA ALA A 67 -18.93 1.44 0.11
C ALA A 67 -17.98 0.65 1.00
N MET A 68 -16.98 1.32 1.57
CA MET A 68 -16.01 0.77 2.52
C MET A 68 -15.81 1.74 3.67
N ALA A 69 -15.35 1.24 4.82
CA ALA A 69 -15.01 2.06 5.97
C ALA A 69 -13.49 2.24 6.08
N LEU A 70 -13.06 3.31 6.76
CA LEU A 70 -11.67 3.45 7.20
C LEU A 70 -11.31 2.30 8.14
N LEU A 71 -10.11 1.75 7.97
CA LEU A 71 -9.57 0.70 8.83
C LEU A 71 -8.71 1.33 9.91
N THR A 72 -9.02 1.04 11.18
CA THR A 72 -8.13 1.39 12.29
C THR A 72 -7.05 0.33 12.40
N LEU A 73 -5.80 0.77 12.41
CA LEU A 73 -4.61 -0.06 12.60
C LEU A 73 -3.89 0.37 13.87
N SER A 74 -3.13 -0.57 14.42
CA SER A 74 -2.03 -0.31 15.34
C SER A 74 -0.80 -1.09 14.90
N TYR A 75 0.35 -0.78 15.47
CA TYR A 75 1.50 -1.68 15.38
C TYR A 75 1.21 -2.93 16.21
N GLY A 76 1.41 -4.10 15.60
CA GLY A 76 1.28 -5.38 16.27
C GLY A 76 2.41 -5.58 17.27
N GLN A 77 2.11 -6.10 18.45
CA GLN A 77 3.16 -6.48 19.38
C GLN A 77 3.87 -7.72 18.84
N VAL A 78 5.18 -7.61 18.68
CA VAL A 78 6.02 -8.75 18.34
C VAL A 78 6.44 -9.37 19.66
N ASP A 79 5.88 -10.54 19.99
CA ASP A 79 6.42 -11.36 21.08
C ASP A 79 7.74 -11.97 20.60
N PRO A 80 8.90 -11.51 21.11
CA PRO A 80 10.19 -12.00 20.62
C PRO A 80 10.32 -13.50 20.88
N SER A 81 9.73 -14.02 21.96
CA SER A 81 9.80 -15.46 22.27
C SER A 81 9.13 -16.33 21.19
N GLY A 82 8.14 -15.79 20.48
CA GLY A 82 7.48 -16.45 19.35
C GLY A 82 8.16 -16.22 17.99
N LEU A 83 9.12 -15.30 17.90
CA LEU A 83 9.89 -15.03 16.68
C LEU A 83 11.33 -15.53 16.72
N VAL A 84 11.88 -15.78 17.92
CA VAL A 84 13.25 -16.23 18.11
C VAL A 84 13.37 -17.67 17.59
N PRO A 85 14.12 -17.89 16.49
CA PRO A 85 14.23 -19.23 15.94
C PRO A 85 15.06 -20.12 16.89
N PRO A 86 14.84 -21.44 16.90
CA PRO A 86 15.65 -22.37 17.68
C PRO A 86 17.16 -22.18 17.42
N GLY A 87 17.95 -22.05 18.48
CA GLY A 87 19.40 -21.87 18.41
C GLY A 87 19.88 -20.42 18.24
N ALA A 88 18.97 -19.44 18.19
CA ALA A 88 19.35 -18.04 18.24
C ALA A 88 19.95 -17.65 19.60
N GLN A 89 21.00 -16.82 19.57
CA GLN A 89 21.69 -16.33 20.77
C GLN A 89 21.32 -14.87 21.00
N ALA A 90 20.75 -14.55 22.17
CA ALA A 90 20.49 -13.16 22.56
C ALA A 90 21.80 -12.39 22.78
N LEU A 91 21.90 -11.20 22.18
CA LEU A 91 23.03 -10.27 22.33
C LEU A 91 22.69 -9.06 23.23
N GLY A 92 21.44 -8.94 23.66
CA GLY A 92 20.91 -7.77 24.36
C GLY A 92 20.36 -6.71 23.41
N GLY A 93 20.15 -5.50 23.91
CA GLY A 93 19.62 -4.37 23.13
C GLY A 93 19.27 -3.18 24.04
N ALA A 94 18.94 -2.05 23.42
CA ALA A 94 18.36 -0.91 24.12
C ALA A 94 16.93 -1.23 24.59
N PRO A 95 16.33 -0.47 25.52
CA PRO A 95 14.92 -0.63 25.87
C PRO A 95 14.03 -0.61 24.62
N GLY A 96 13.14 -1.61 24.49
CA GLY A 96 12.30 -1.78 23.31
C GLY A 96 13.02 -2.35 22.08
N THR A 97 14.25 -2.86 22.22
CA THR A 97 14.98 -3.52 21.14
C THR A 97 15.61 -4.81 21.65
N GLN A 98 15.48 -5.90 20.88
CA GLN A 98 16.16 -7.15 21.17
C GLN A 98 16.94 -7.60 19.94
N ILE A 99 18.22 -7.92 20.14
CA ILE A 99 19.12 -8.37 19.08
C ILE A 99 19.48 -9.83 19.35
N PHE A 100 19.36 -10.65 18.31
CA PHE A 100 19.71 -12.06 18.32
C PHE A 100 20.69 -12.35 17.19
N ARG A 101 21.72 -13.16 17.47
CA ARG A 101 22.54 -13.78 16.43
C ARG A 101 21.92 -15.11 16.04
N TRP A 102 21.68 -15.32 14.75
CA TRP A 102 21.03 -16.52 14.25
C TRP A 102 21.41 -16.82 12.80
N SER A 103 21.77 -18.07 12.52
CA SER A 103 22.09 -18.57 11.17
C SER A 103 23.12 -17.72 10.39
N GLY A 104 24.17 -17.26 11.06
CA GLY A 104 25.19 -16.38 10.46
C GLY A 104 24.70 -14.96 10.16
N GLY A 105 23.55 -14.58 10.70
CA GLY A 105 22.96 -13.25 10.61
C GLY A 105 22.57 -12.67 11.96
N GLN A 106 21.93 -11.51 11.92
CA GLN A 106 21.32 -10.84 13.06
C GLN A 106 19.84 -10.66 12.82
N LEU A 107 19.04 -11.02 13.83
CA LEU A 107 17.62 -10.73 13.92
C LEU A 107 17.44 -9.66 14.99
N VAL A 108 16.70 -8.61 14.65
CA VAL A 108 16.43 -7.47 15.52
C VAL A 108 14.92 -7.29 15.58
N THR A 109 14.37 -7.23 16.78
CA THR A 109 12.98 -6.83 17.02
C THR A 109 12.98 -5.46 17.67
N ILE A 110 12.18 -4.53 17.17
CA ILE A 110 12.03 -3.17 17.71
C ILE A 110 10.55 -2.94 18.02
N ASP A 111 10.29 -2.49 19.24
CA ASP A 111 8.93 -2.19 19.69
C ASP A 111 8.46 -0.84 19.13
N PRO A 112 7.18 -0.74 18.70
CA PRO A 112 6.25 -1.85 18.50
C PRO A 112 6.37 -2.45 17.09
N GLY A 113 6.46 -3.78 17.00
CA GLY A 113 6.05 -4.52 15.79
C GLY A 113 7.03 -4.59 14.63
N PHE A 114 8.24 -4.06 14.76
CA PHE A 114 9.23 -4.12 13.70
C PHE A 114 10.16 -5.32 13.87
N VAL A 115 10.40 -6.02 12.77
CA VAL A 115 11.30 -7.19 12.70
C VAL A 115 12.24 -6.99 11.54
N TRP A 116 13.54 -7.08 11.83
CA TRP A 116 14.59 -6.97 10.85
C TRP A 116 15.55 -8.14 10.95
N TYR A 117 15.82 -8.80 9.84
CA TYR A 117 16.85 -9.82 9.74
C TYR A 117 17.85 -9.42 8.65
N ARG A 118 19.13 -9.65 8.92
CA ARG A 118 20.20 -9.47 7.94
C ARG A 118 21.31 -10.49 8.14
N MET A 119 21.69 -11.16 7.06
CA MET A 119 22.85 -12.03 7.02
C MET A 119 24.14 -11.20 7.15
N GLU A 120 25.10 -11.62 8.00
CA GLU A 120 26.33 -10.85 8.23
C GLU A 120 27.26 -10.87 7.01
N ARG A 121 27.19 -11.92 6.19
CA ARG A 121 27.92 -12.05 4.93
C ARG A 121 27.02 -12.62 3.86
N SER A 122 26.64 -11.79 2.88
CA SER A 122 26.09 -12.31 1.62
C SER A 122 27.24 -12.69 0.69
N ARG A 123 27.10 -13.81 -0.02
CA ARG A 123 28.04 -14.13 -1.10
C ARG A 123 27.75 -13.27 -2.32
N GLU A 124 28.81 -12.78 -2.93
CA GLU A 124 28.73 -12.15 -4.24
C GLU A 124 28.71 -13.21 -5.36
N GLY A 125 28.04 -12.88 -6.45
CA GLY A 125 27.99 -13.71 -7.66
C GLY A 125 26.77 -14.62 -7.74
N CYS A 126 26.58 -15.23 -8.91
CA CYS A 126 25.48 -16.14 -9.18
C CYS A 126 26.00 -17.56 -9.41
N PRO A 127 26.03 -18.43 -8.39
CA PRO A 127 26.43 -19.81 -8.57
C PRO A 127 25.41 -20.54 -9.48
N PRO A 128 25.86 -21.57 -10.21
CA PRO A 128 24.95 -22.43 -10.96
C PRO A 128 23.87 -23.01 -10.03
N GLY A 129 22.60 -22.78 -10.36
CA GLY A 129 21.47 -23.22 -9.54
C GLY A 129 20.99 -22.23 -8.47
N ALA A 130 21.46 -20.97 -8.50
CA ALA A 130 20.88 -19.89 -7.70
C ALA A 130 19.34 -19.86 -7.82
N ALA A 131 18.67 -19.54 -6.70
CA ALA A 131 17.24 -19.69 -6.46
C ALA A 131 16.37 -19.54 -7.72
N GLN A 132 15.93 -20.66 -8.29
CA GLN A 132 15.11 -20.66 -9.51
C GLN A 132 13.71 -20.09 -9.26
N ASN A 133 13.27 -20.10 -8.00
CA ASN A 133 12.00 -19.50 -7.58
C ASN A 133 12.16 -18.74 -6.25
N PRO A 134 12.45 -17.43 -6.27
CA PRO A 134 12.61 -16.63 -5.05
C PRO A 134 11.34 -16.60 -4.19
N ARG A 135 10.15 -16.80 -4.78
CA ARG A 135 8.89 -16.91 -4.04
C ARG A 135 8.92 -18.10 -3.09
N ASP A 136 9.20 -19.29 -3.62
CA ASP A 136 9.20 -20.53 -2.84
C ASP A 136 10.24 -20.49 -1.72
N VAL A 137 11.41 -19.89 -2.01
CA VAL A 137 12.46 -19.69 -1.00
C VAL A 137 11.98 -18.79 0.13
N ALA A 138 11.32 -17.68 -0.20
CA ALA A 138 10.82 -16.72 0.77
C ALA A 138 9.68 -17.29 1.63
N GLU A 139 8.73 -18.00 1.02
CA GLU A 139 7.64 -18.68 1.72
C GLU A 139 8.15 -19.82 2.62
N ALA A 140 9.10 -20.62 2.13
CA ALA A 140 9.74 -21.67 2.93
C ALA A 140 10.49 -21.09 4.14
N PHE A 141 11.18 -19.97 3.96
CA PHE A 141 11.85 -19.27 5.07
C PHE A 141 10.86 -18.81 6.14
N LEU A 142 9.75 -18.17 5.74
CA LEU A 142 8.70 -17.77 6.69
C LEU A 142 8.12 -18.98 7.42
N ALA A 143 7.78 -20.05 6.70
CA ALA A 143 7.19 -21.24 7.29
C ALA A 143 8.14 -21.94 8.28
N ALA A 144 9.44 -22.02 7.95
CA ALA A 144 10.43 -22.72 8.77
C ALA A 144 10.88 -21.91 9.99
N HIS A 145 10.94 -20.59 9.88
CA HIS A 145 11.63 -19.75 10.88
C HIS A 145 10.73 -18.73 11.56
N LEU A 146 9.63 -18.35 10.92
CA LEU A 146 8.67 -17.37 11.43
C LEU A 146 7.23 -17.90 11.26
N PRO A 147 6.92 -19.10 11.78
CA PRO A 147 5.64 -19.78 11.52
C PRO A 147 4.43 -18.98 12.02
N SER A 148 4.61 -18.19 13.08
CA SER A 148 3.59 -17.27 13.60
C SER A 148 3.25 -16.15 12.63
N LEU A 149 4.13 -15.82 11.68
CA LEU A 149 3.93 -14.79 10.67
C LEU A 149 3.53 -15.36 9.31
N ALA A 150 3.92 -16.60 9.00
CA ALA A 150 3.68 -17.24 7.71
C ALA A 150 2.20 -17.27 7.30
N GLY A 151 1.28 -17.45 8.26
CA GLY A 151 -0.16 -17.45 8.00
C GLY A 151 -0.77 -16.07 7.74
N HIS A 152 -0.03 -14.99 8.02
CA HIS A 152 -0.53 -13.62 7.91
C HIS A 152 0.05 -12.86 6.71
N LEU A 153 1.11 -13.38 6.10
CA LEU A 153 1.81 -12.75 4.98
C LEU A 153 1.54 -13.50 3.68
N THR A 154 1.30 -12.77 2.61
CA THR A 154 1.11 -13.32 1.27
C THR A 154 2.02 -12.58 0.29
N VAL A 155 2.76 -13.32 -0.54
CA VAL A 155 3.65 -12.72 -1.55
C VAL A 155 2.82 -11.93 -2.56
N ASP A 156 3.09 -10.62 -2.66
CA ASP A 156 2.43 -9.67 -3.56
C ASP A 156 3.20 -9.44 -4.86
N LEU A 157 4.52 -9.29 -4.76
CA LEU A 157 5.40 -8.95 -5.87
C LEU A 157 6.77 -9.59 -5.68
N VAL A 158 7.35 -10.05 -6.79
CA VAL A 158 8.75 -10.45 -6.88
C VAL A 158 9.40 -9.55 -7.92
N ALA A 159 10.42 -8.79 -7.51
CA ALA A 159 11.17 -7.90 -8.38
C ALA A 159 12.65 -8.29 -8.40
N ALA A 160 13.27 -8.26 -9.57
CA ALA A 160 14.72 -8.46 -9.67
C ALA A 160 15.46 -7.20 -9.19
N GLU A 161 16.43 -7.37 -8.30
CA GLU A 161 17.33 -6.30 -7.83
C GLU A 161 18.76 -6.45 -8.39
N GLY A 162 19.04 -7.55 -9.09
CA GLY A 162 20.34 -7.83 -9.68
C GLY A 162 20.34 -9.14 -10.45
N SER A 163 21.52 -9.58 -10.90
CA SER A 163 21.65 -10.76 -11.76
C SER A 163 21.12 -12.05 -11.13
N CYS A 164 21.16 -12.18 -9.79
CA CYS A 164 20.59 -13.30 -9.02
C CYS A 164 20.17 -12.86 -7.60
N ARG A 165 19.52 -11.69 -7.53
CA ARG A 165 18.95 -11.16 -6.30
C ARG A 165 17.55 -10.65 -6.59
N TRP A 166 16.63 -10.97 -5.70
CA TRP A 166 15.23 -10.62 -5.84
C TRP A 166 14.70 -10.01 -4.55
N ALA A 167 13.92 -8.94 -4.68
CA ALA A 167 13.05 -8.47 -3.63
C ALA A 167 11.70 -9.17 -3.72
N VAL A 168 11.29 -9.78 -2.63
CA VAL A 168 9.98 -10.40 -2.45
C VAL A 168 9.19 -9.54 -1.47
N TYR A 169 8.10 -8.95 -1.94
CA TYR A 169 7.21 -8.09 -1.17
C TYR A 169 5.99 -8.88 -0.72
N PHE A 170 5.55 -8.63 0.51
CA PHE A 170 4.42 -9.32 1.11
C PHE A 170 3.35 -8.32 1.55
N HIS A 171 2.08 -8.70 1.40
CA HIS A 171 0.97 -8.00 2.05
C HIS A 171 0.42 -8.81 3.23
N GLN A 172 -0.14 -8.12 4.21
CA GLN A 172 -0.98 -8.74 5.23
C GLN A 172 -2.40 -8.87 4.72
N ARG A 173 -3.23 -9.71 5.35
CA ARG A 173 -4.66 -9.79 5.04
C ARG A 173 -5.49 -9.31 6.22
N PHE A 174 -6.52 -8.54 5.92
CA PHE A 174 -7.59 -8.20 6.85
C PHE A 174 -8.92 -8.59 6.21
N GLU A 175 -9.61 -9.56 6.82
CA GLU A 175 -10.75 -10.23 6.21
C GLU A 175 -10.40 -10.77 4.80
N SER A 176 -11.18 -10.40 3.77
CA SER A 176 -10.92 -10.74 2.38
C SER A 176 -10.00 -9.75 1.65
N TYR A 177 -9.57 -8.66 2.31
CA TYR A 177 -8.84 -7.57 1.67
C TYR A 177 -7.34 -7.64 1.97
N PRO A 178 -6.47 -7.35 0.98
CA PRO A 178 -5.06 -7.13 1.23
C PRO A 178 -4.86 -5.82 2.01
N LEU A 179 -3.92 -5.86 2.95
CA LEU A 179 -3.37 -4.73 3.68
C LEU A 179 -1.92 -4.56 3.23
N TRP A 180 -1.71 -3.58 2.37
CA TRP A 180 -0.41 -3.16 1.92
C TRP A 180 0.19 -2.14 2.87
N GLY A 181 1.50 -1.96 2.80
CA GLY A 181 2.17 -0.91 3.55
C GLY A 181 3.47 -0.49 2.91
N SER A 182 3.95 0.72 3.19
CA SER A 182 5.30 1.12 2.76
C SER A 182 6.32 0.38 3.64
N VAL A 183 7.26 -0.42 3.13
CA VAL A 183 8.42 -0.86 3.93
C VAL A 183 9.67 -0.74 3.09
N GLY A 184 10.59 0.10 3.56
CA GLY A 184 11.92 0.25 2.99
C GLY A 184 12.25 1.68 2.59
N GLU A 185 13.51 2.05 2.80
CA GLU A 185 14.08 3.34 2.38
C GLU A 185 14.45 3.36 0.89
N ASP A 186 14.44 2.20 0.24
CA ASP A 186 14.96 2.02 -1.11
C ASP A 186 13.91 2.39 -2.17
N LEU A 187 13.53 3.67 -2.15
CA LEU A 187 12.99 4.39 -3.30
C LEU A 187 14.13 4.58 -4.32
N SER A 188 14.74 3.50 -4.81
CA SER A 188 15.81 3.59 -5.78
C SER A 188 15.35 4.39 -7.01
N GLU A 189 16.20 5.33 -7.44
CA GLU A 189 16.27 6.28 -8.58
C GLU A 189 15.04 6.62 -9.47
N LYS A 190 14.02 5.77 -9.55
CA LYS A 190 12.77 6.00 -10.26
C LYS A 190 11.59 6.41 -9.36
N GLY A 191 11.80 6.48 -8.05
CA GLY A 191 10.88 7.15 -7.11
C GLY A 191 9.51 6.49 -6.96
N ARG A 192 9.40 5.17 -7.18
CA ARG A 192 8.11 4.47 -7.10
C ARG A 192 8.07 3.57 -5.86
N PRO A 193 7.16 3.79 -4.90
CA PRO A 193 7.07 2.98 -3.69
C PRO A 193 6.62 1.57 -4.06
N VAL A 194 7.50 0.59 -3.89
CA VAL A 194 7.11 -0.81 -3.92
C VAL A 194 6.68 -1.19 -2.51
N SER A 195 5.43 -1.58 -2.35
CA SER A 195 4.79 -1.64 -1.05
C SER A 195 4.47 -3.08 -0.61
N GLY A 196 4.73 -3.33 0.66
CA GLY A 196 4.23 -4.41 1.47
C GLY A 196 4.66 -4.17 2.93
N PRO A 197 3.88 -4.54 3.97
CA PRO A 197 4.34 -4.61 5.35
C PRO A 197 5.58 -5.50 5.55
N ALA A 198 5.99 -6.29 4.55
CA ALA A 198 7.29 -6.95 4.57
C ALA A 198 8.00 -6.89 3.21
N LYS A 199 9.33 -6.73 3.25
CA LYS A 199 10.26 -6.92 2.14
C LYS A 199 11.30 -7.97 2.55
N MET A 200 11.50 -8.98 1.71
CA MET A 200 12.56 -9.97 1.87
C MET A 200 13.50 -9.92 0.66
N THR A 201 14.80 -9.94 0.90
CA THR A 201 15.80 -10.04 -0.16
C THR A 201 16.26 -11.49 -0.24
N VAL A 202 16.03 -12.11 -1.39
CA VAL A 202 16.48 -13.47 -1.69
C VAL A 202 17.69 -13.38 -2.63
N GLY A 203 18.81 -13.91 -2.16
CA GLY A 203 20.04 -14.04 -2.92
C GLY A 203 20.31 -15.49 -3.36
N PRO A 204 21.53 -15.77 -3.84
CA PRO A 204 21.88 -17.07 -4.40
C PRO A 204 21.87 -18.22 -3.38
N GLU A 205 22.10 -17.92 -2.09
CA GLU A 205 22.17 -18.92 -1.01
C GLU A 205 20.91 -18.95 -0.13
N GLY A 206 19.87 -18.21 -0.50
CA GLY A 206 18.64 -18.10 0.28
C GLY A 206 18.35 -16.65 0.70
N VAL A 207 17.71 -16.50 1.86
CA VAL A 207 17.28 -15.18 2.36
C VAL A 207 18.46 -14.41 2.93
N GLU A 208 18.77 -13.24 2.35
CA GLU A 208 19.84 -12.35 2.80
C GLU A 208 19.35 -11.32 3.82
N SER A 209 18.10 -10.87 3.67
CA SER A 209 17.49 -9.91 4.60
C SER A 209 15.97 -10.01 4.62
N LEU A 210 15.36 -9.59 5.72
CA LEU A 210 13.93 -9.38 5.88
C LEU A 210 13.72 -8.07 6.66
N SER A 211 12.80 -7.24 6.20
CA SER A 211 12.28 -6.09 6.93
C SER A 211 10.76 -6.23 6.99
N LEU A 212 10.19 -6.20 8.17
CA LEU A 212 8.77 -6.42 8.41
C LEU A 212 8.26 -5.43 9.44
N MET A 213 7.12 -4.83 9.17
CA MET A 213 6.30 -4.10 10.13
C MET A 213 4.99 -4.86 10.30
N LEU A 214 4.76 -5.41 11.48
CA LEU A 214 3.51 -6.11 11.76
C LEU A 214 2.42 -5.09 12.06
N LEU A 215 1.39 -5.05 11.22
CA LEU A 215 0.19 -4.23 11.45
C LEU A 215 -0.90 -5.10 12.11
N GLN A 216 -1.58 -4.53 13.09
CA GLN A 216 -2.69 -5.17 13.78
C GLN A 216 -3.99 -4.39 13.52
N PRO A 217 -4.91 -4.95 12.73
CA PRO A 217 -6.23 -4.37 12.53
C PRO A 217 -7.03 -4.31 13.84
N GLN A 218 -7.56 -3.13 14.16
CA GLN A 218 -8.39 -2.85 15.34
C GLN A 218 -9.89 -2.74 14.98
N GLY A 219 -10.24 -2.97 13.71
CA GLY A 219 -11.60 -2.85 13.17
C GLY A 219 -11.86 -1.53 12.44
N PHE A 220 -13.10 -1.32 12.02
CA PHE A 220 -13.50 -0.16 11.23
C PHE A 220 -13.77 1.07 12.11
N ALA A 221 -13.24 2.23 11.71
CA ALA A 221 -13.32 3.45 12.52
C ALA A 221 -14.66 4.20 12.37
N VAL A 222 -15.25 4.15 11.17
CA VAL A 222 -16.42 4.95 10.78
C VAL A 222 -17.44 4.12 10.01
N LYS A 223 -18.64 4.68 9.79
CA LYS A 223 -19.62 4.07 8.88
C LYS A 223 -19.03 3.95 7.46
N PRO A 224 -19.32 2.86 6.74
CA PRO A 224 -18.88 2.73 5.35
C PRO A 224 -19.32 3.93 4.51
N GLN A 225 -18.39 4.47 3.74
CA GLN A 225 -18.59 5.58 2.81
C GLN A 225 -18.53 5.07 1.37
N PRO A 226 -19.28 5.67 0.43
CA PRO A 226 -19.19 5.31 -0.98
C PRO A 226 -17.75 5.40 -1.49
N ILE A 227 -17.32 4.41 -2.28
CA ILE A 227 -16.02 4.41 -2.94
C ILE A 227 -16.19 4.64 -4.45
N LEU A 228 -15.18 5.24 -5.06
CA LEU A 228 -15.05 5.35 -6.50
C LEU A 228 -14.99 3.94 -7.11
N PRO A 229 -15.69 3.70 -8.22
CA PRO A 229 -15.51 2.46 -8.97
C PRO A 229 -14.10 2.39 -9.56
N TRP A 230 -13.60 1.17 -9.77
CA TRP A 230 -12.22 0.93 -10.25
C TRP A 230 -11.87 1.69 -11.53
N TRP A 231 -12.80 1.80 -12.48
CA TRP A 231 -12.57 2.50 -13.75
C TRP A 231 -12.43 4.01 -13.54
N GLU A 232 -13.15 4.60 -12.57
CA GLU A 232 -12.98 6.01 -12.25
C GLU A 232 -11.62 6.23 -11.60
N ALA A 233 -11.20 5.35 -10.68
CA ALA A 233 -9.85 5.40 -10.11
C ALA A 233 -8.77 5.34 -11.19
N LEU A 234 -8.95 4.51 -12.23
CA LEU A 234 -8.04 4.47 -13.38
C LEU A 234 -8.04 5.75 -14.21
N LEU A 235 -9.20 6.38 -14.43
CA LEU A 235 -9.27 7.70 -15.08
C LEU A 235 -8.51 8.77 -14.28
N ARG A 236 -8.56 8.71 -12.95
CA ARG A 236 -7.80 9.61 -12.06
C ARG A 236 -6.30 9.34 -12.10
N LEU A 237 -5.91 8.08 -12.30
CA LEU A 237 -4.52 7.67 -12.43
C LEU A 237 -3.89 8.05 -13.78
N ALA A 238 -4.69 8.14 -14.85
CA ALA A 238 -4.22 8.35 -16.22
C ALA A 238 -3.16 9.47 -16.41
N PRO A 239 -3.27 10.66 -15.76
CA PRO A 239 -2.27 11.71 -15.88
C PRO A 239 -0.87 11.35 -15.34
N TYR A 240 -0.76 10.29 -14.54
CA TYR A 240 0.48 9.82 -13.92
C TYR A 240 1.11 8.64 -14.67
N LEU A 241 0.44 8.10 -15.67
CA LEU A 241 0.92 6.98 -16.46
C LEU A 241 1.81 7.46 -17.61
N SER A 242 2.85 6.68 -17.88
CA SER A 242 3.64 6.87 -19.10
C SER A 242 2.81 6.41 -20.32
N PRO A 243 3.01 6.98 -21.53
CA PRO A 243 2.24 6.58 -22.71
C PRO A 243 2.30 5.07 -23.05
N ASP A 244 3.41 4.42 -22.71
CA ASP A 244 3.67 3.00 -23.00
C ASP A 244 3.40 2.08 -21.79
N GLU A 245 2.73 2.60 -20.75
CA GLU A 245 2.50 1.89 -19.49
C GLU A 245 1.14 1.16 -19.50
N ASP A 246 1.19 -0.16 -19.65
CA ASP A 246 0.00 -1.01 -19.65
C ASP A 246 -0.50 -1.26 -18.24
N ILE A 247 -1.81 -1.11 -18.02
CA ILE A 247 -2.44 -1.48 -16.75
C ILE A 247 -2.74 -2.98 -16.74
N LEU A 248 -2.10 -3.70 -15.82
CA LEU A 248 -2.13 -5.17 -15.73
C LEU A 248 -3.19 -5.69 -14.76
N SER A 249 -3.42 -5.00 -13.64
CA SER A 249 -4.43 -5.42 -12.66
C SER A 249 -4.88 -4.28 -11.75
N VAL A 250 -6.12 -4.35 -11.29
CA VAL A 250 -6.69 -3.45 -10.27
C VAL A 250 -7.28 -4.27 -9.14
N THR A 251 -6.87 -3.99 -7.90
CA THR A 251 -7.29 -4.74 -6.70
C THR A 251 -7.70 -3.78 -5.59
N LEU A 252 -8.82 -4.05 -4.93
CA LEU A 252 -9.31 -3.27 -3.79
C LEU A 252 -8.68 -3.79 -2.49
N GLY A 253 -8.22 -2.88 -1.63
CA GLY A 253 -7.68 -3.23 -0.31
C GLY A 253 -7.44 -2.00 0.56
N TYR A 254 -6.47 -2.10 1.46
CA TYR A 254 -6.06 -1.01 2.37
C TYR A 254 -4.56 -0.74 2.23
N PHE A 255 -4.15 0.51 2.34
CA PHE A 255 -2.75 0.90 2.30
C PHE A 255 -2.37 1.69 3.54
N ALA A 256 -1.33 1.24 4.23
CA ALA A 256 -0.82 1.86 5.45
C ALA A 256 0.59 2.41 5.24
N ASP A 257 0.77 3.70 5.46
CA ASP A 257 2.11 4.25 5.55
C ASP A 257 2.71 3.91 6.92
N ILE A 258 3.82 3.14 6.94
CA ILE A 258 4.42 2.66 8.19
C ILE A 258 5.12 3.76 9.00
N TYR A 259 5.24 4.97 8.43
CA TYR A 259 5.90 6.09 9.09
C TYR A 259 4.97 6.89 10.01
N CYS A 260 3.79 6.37 10.35
CA CYS A 260 2.87 7.01 11.28
C CYS A 260 3.40 7.00 12.73
N PRO A 261 3.72 8.16 13.34
CA PRO A 261 4.33 8.21 14.67
C PRO A 261 3.34 7.96 15.82
N VAL A 262 2.16 7.40 15.53
CA VAL A 262 1.08 7.20 16.50
C VAL A 262 0.79 5.71 16.66
N GLU A 263 0.49 5.27 17.89
CA GLU A 263 0.22 3.86 18.19
C GLU A 263 -1.00 3.32 17.45
N ARG A 264 -1.97 4.19 17.15
CA ARG A 264 -3.20 3.89 16.43
C ARG A 264 -3.47 4.94 15.37
N PHE A 265 -3.78 4.49 14.17
CA PHE A 265 -4.06 5.36 13.02
C PHE A 265 -5.14 4.74 12.14
N GLN A 266 -5.79 5.58 11.33
CA GLN A 266 -6.79 5.14 10.36
C GLN A 266 -6.20 5.17 8.96
N VAL A 267 -6.56 4.18 8.13
CA VAL A 267 -6.13 4.12 6.73
C VAL A 267 -7.33 4.00 5.80
N PRO A 268 -7.25 4.64 4.61
CA PRO A 268 -8.32 4.55 3.62
C PRO A 268 -8.28 3.22 2.86
N PRO A 269 -9.43 2.77 2.34
CA PRO A 269 -9.45 1.80 1.27
C PRO A 269 -8.81 2.42 0.02
N VAL A 270 -8.11 1.60 -0.75
CA VAL A 270 -7.42 2.00 -1.97
C VAL A 270 -7.61 0.98 -3.08
N TRP A 271 -7.50 1.45 -4.31
CA TRP A 271 -7.29 0.63 -5.49
C TRP A 271 -5.78 0.50 -5.73
N GLN A 272 -5.21 -0.68 -5.50
CA GLN A 272 -3.88 -1.02 -5.99
C GLN A 272 -3.98 -1.25 -7.51
N VAL A 273 -3.21 -0.47 -8.27
CA VAL A 273 -3.11 -0.60 -9.71
C VAL A 273 -1.70 -1.05 -10.06
N LYS A 274 -1.56 -2.27 -10.57
CA LYS A 274 -0.28 -2.77 -11.08
C LYS A 274 -0.22 -2.52 -12.58
N THR A 275 0.90 -1.96 -13.04
CA THR A 275 1.19 -1.68 -14.44
C THR A 275 2.44 -2.45 -14.89
N SER A 276 2.77 -2.38 -16.17
CA SER A 276 4.02 -2.93 -16.70
C SER A 276 5.29 -2.29 -16.10
N ALA A 277 5.18 -1.10 -15.51
CA ALA A 277 6.32 -0.36 -14.98
C ALA A 277 6.28 -0.14 -13.46
N ALA A 278 5.11 -0.19 -12.81
CA ALA A 278 4.96 0.21 -11.42
C ALA A 278 3.71 -0.32 -10.72
N VAL A 279 3.62 0.03 -9.44
CA VAL A 279 2.43 -0.16 -8.61
C VAL A 279 1.99 1.20 -8.08
N TYR A 280 0.70 1.50 -8.20
CA TYR A 280 0.07 2.72 -7.70
C TYR A 280 -1.01 2.37 -6.68
N TYR A 281 -1.23 3.26 -5.72
CA TYR A 281 -2.31 3.16 -4.74
C TYR A 281 -3.20 4.38 -4.89
N VAL A 282 -4.41 4.19 -5.41
CA VAL A 282 -5.38 5.28 -5.60
C VAL A 282 -6.39 5.23 -4.47
N ASN A 283 -6.49 6.29 -3.67
CA ASN A 283 -7.48 6.43 -2.60
C ASN A 283 -8.89 6.18 -3.15
N ALA A 284 -9.59 5.19 -2.58
CA ALA A 284 -10.87 4.78 -3.12
C ALA A 284 -12.00 5.77 -2.81
N TYR A 285 -11.81 6.76 -1.93
CA TYR A 285 -12.79 7.83 -1.72
C TYR A 285 -12.53 9.04 -2.61
N SER A 286 -11.27 9.47 -2.74
CA SER A 286 -10.92 10.75 -3.36
C SER A 286 -10.36 10.62 -4.78
N GLY A 287 -9.83 9.46 -5.14
CA GLY A 287 -9.13 9.25 -6.41
C GLY A 287 -7.72 9.83 -6.44
N LEU A 288 -7.21 10.35 -5.32
CA LEU A 288 -5.84 10.84 -5.21
C LEU A 288 -4.87 9.68 -5.01
N LEU A 289 -3.61 9.85 -5.43
CA LEU A 289 -2.55 8.88 -5.14
C LEU A 289 -2.17 8.93 -3.66
N GLU A 290 -2.09 7.76 -3.04
CA GLU A 290 -1.39 7.57 -1.78
C GLU A 290 0.10 7.44 -2.08
N ASP A 291 0.90 8.40 -1.62
CA ASP A 291 2.36 8.29 -1.56
C ASP A 291 2.77 8.16 -0.09
N ALA A 292 3.81 7.38 0.18
CA ALA A 292 4.44 7.24 1.50
C ALA A 292 5.04 8.56 2.05
N ARG A 293 4.89 9.65 1.29
CA ARG A 293 5.28 11.01 1.70
C ARG A 293 4.10 11.94 1.93
N SER A 294 2.90 11.58 1.47
CA SER A 294 1.71 12.44 1.53
C SER A 294 0.61 11.90 2.44
N VAL A 295 0.75 10.67 2.95
CA VAL A 295 -0.25 10.08 3.84
C VAL A 295 -0.25 10.84 5.17
N SER A 296 -1.29 11.65 5.39
CA SER A 296 -1.53 12.25 6.69
C SER A 296 -2.08 11.19 7.62
N CYS A 297 -1.33 10.79 8.63
CA CYS A 297 -1.82 9.94 9.69
C CYS A 297 -2.92 10.70 10.46
N SER A 298 -4.18 10.45 10.13
CA SER A 298 -5.29 11.00 10.88
C SER A 298 -5.39 10.24 12.20
N THR A 299 -5.24 10.96 13.31
CA THR A 299 -5.55 10.44 14.63
C THR A 299 -7.06 10.17 14.71
N PRO A 300 -7.47 9.05 15.32
CA PRO A 300 -8.88 8.75 15.54
C PRO A 300 -9.60 9.81 16.40
#